data_AF-A0A1V2LR88-F1
#
_entry.id   AF-A0A1V2LR88-F1
#
_cell.length_a   1.000
_cell.length_b   1.000
_cell.length_c   1.000
_cell.angle_alpha   90.00
_cell.angle_beta   90.00
_cell.angle_gamma   90.00
#
_symmetry.space_group_name_H-M   'P 1'
#
loop_
_entity.id
_entity.type
_entity.pdbx_description
1 polymer ?
#
loop_
_entity_poly.entity_id
_entity_poly.type
_entity_poly.pdbx_seq_one_letter_code
_entity_poly.pdbx_strand_id
1 'polypeptide(L)'
;MPIIGVKWIYSEDAVGNVVVGIVTWSRDWKVCILGLHDKKFIDVWENTFTGGIWNVDIVHTGIFVNDKWEGWELVVCRVNNGVCFVKNGDILECGRSGTEDDSHGSPICCVSFYGCKYVVCGTGRGWVEIVDAVSRKVVRSEKLCNGNVKGIQIVEEMTFDSDTADKYAHNNVPVSRLIINASDRILRQYDISDWYNMPIEDWKFEIEQKYQDVVNRIQWNTVKFSPSGEYVCASTQGGSGAAHDVYIWETSMGSLVQILEGSHEELIDVDWGTRSVNGNVCCIAANGMDSGTVYMWGVRPSQKWSALAPDFEEIEQNIEYVEHEDEFDINVVEEHVENVENDDDFNVDVVGLDDRDARGFKFIKGCIIDTVL
;
A
#
# COMPACT_ATOMS: atom_id res chain seq x y z
N MET A 1 -12.91 -14.66 -15.84
CA MET A 1 -11.48 -14.68 -16.25
C MET A 1 -10.65 -15.01 -15.02
N PRO A 2 -9.65 -15.90 -15.08
CA PRO A 2 -8.74 -16.14 -13.96
C PRO A 2 -7.76 -14.95 -13.84
N ILE A 3 -8.20 -13.90 -13.15
CA ILE A 3 -7.40 -12.71 -12.81
C ILE A 3 -6.26 -13.15 -11.88
N ILE A 4 -5.03 -12.74 -12.20
CA ILE A 4 -3.83 -13.01 -11.40
C ILE A 4 -3.62 -11.88 -10.39
N GLY A 5 -3.89 -10.65 -10.78
CA GLY A 5 -3.76 -9.50 -9.91
C GLY A 5 -4.50 -8.28 -10.42
N VAL A 6 -4.61 -7.31 -9.52
CA VAL A 6 -5.34 -6.08 -9.73
C VAL A 6 -4.57 -4.91 -9.10
N LYS A 7 -4.58 -3.76 -9.76
CA LYS A 7 -4.13 -2.49 -9.19
C LYS A 7 -5.13 -1.38 -9.48
N TRP A 8 -5.30 -0.51 -8.51
CA TRP A 8 -6.12 0.67 -8.64
C TRP A 8 -5.29 1.79 -9.26
N ILE A 9 -5.84 2.46 -10.26
CA ILE A 9 -5.33 3.72 -10.80
C ILE A 9 -6.31 4.82 -10.43
N TYR A 10 -5.77 5.96 -10.08
CA TYR A 10 -6.56 7.13 -9.78
C TYR A 10 -6.06 8.27 -10.66
N SER A 11 -7.01 8.98 -11.25
CA SER A 11 -6.74 10.16 -12.06
C SER A 11 -7.83 11.19 -11.78
N GLU A 12 -7.77 12.29 -12.50
CA GLU A 12 -8.74 13.36 -12.41
C GLU A 12 -9.19 13.78 -13.79
N ASP A 13 -10.48 14.10 -13.87
CA ASP A 13 -11.07 14.69 -15.05
C ASP A 13 -10.77 16.20 -15.11
N ALA A 14 -11.00 16.82 -16.26
CA ALA A 14 -10.81 18.25 -16.51
C ALA A 14 -11.60 19.16 -15.54
N VAL A 15 -12.68 18.64 -14.94
CA VAL A 15 -13.52 19.32 -13.95
C VAL A 15 -13.02 19.14 -12.50
N GLY A 16 -11.99 18.30 -12.29
CA GLY A 16 -11.40 18.01 -10.98
C GLY A 16 -12.12 16.91 -10.18
N ASN A 17 -12.93 16.10 -10.85
CA ASN A 17 -13.53 14.89 -10.28
C ASN A 17 -12.52 13.74 -10.29
N VAL A 18 -12.51 12.94 -9.22
CA VAL A 18 -11.65 11.76 -9.11
C VAL A 18 -12.23 10.62 -9.95
N VAL A 19 -11.44 10.16 -10.91
CA VAL A 19 -11.75 9.01 -11.77
C VAL A 19 -10.94 7.82 -11.31
N VAL A 20 -11.61 6.69 -11.11
CA VAL A 20 -10.97 5.46 -10.68
C VAL A 20 -10.90 4.51 -11.87
N GLY A 21 -9.72 3.97 -12.12
CA GLY A 21 -9.55 2.86 -13.02
C GLY A 21 -9.01 1.64 -12.29
N ILE A 22 -9.16 0.50 -12.94
CA ILE A 22 -8.66 -0.78 -12.46
C ILE A 22 -7.79 -1.39 -13.55
N VAL A 23 -6.53 -1.64 -13.23
CA VAL A 23 -5.62 -2.41 -14.07
C VAL A 23 -5.67 -3.85 -13.61
N THR A 24 -6.00 -4.76 -14.51
CA THR A 24 -6.07 -6.20 -14.24
C THR A 24 -5.16 -6.95 -15.21
N TRP A 25 -4.56 -8.03 -14.74
CA TRP A 25 -3.85 -8.98 -15.59
C TRP A 25 -4.25 -10.40 -15.23
N SER A 26 -4.30 -11.27 -16.25
CA SER A 26 -4.90 -12.59 -16.13
C SER A 26 -4.06 -13.69 -16.80
N ARG A 27 -4.36 -14.95 -16.44
CA ARG A 27 -3.64 -16.13 -16.97
C ARG A 27 -3.87 -16.41 -18.45
N ASP A 28 -4.85 -15.75 -19.05
CA ASP A 28 -5.12 -15.73 -20.50
C ASP A 28 -4.24 -14.74 -21.27
N TRP A 29 -3.21 -14.19 -20.62
CA TRP A 29 -2.20 -13.30 -21.20
C TRP A 29 -2.74 -11.92 -21.56
N LYS A 30 -3.84 -11.53 -20.92
CA LYS A 30 -4.47 -10.23 -21.13
C LYS A 30 -4.09 -9.25 -20.02
N VAL A 31 -3.87 -8.01 -20.42
CA VAL A 31 -3.88 -6.85 -19.53
C VAL A 31 -5.05 -5.98 -19.94
N CYS A 32 -5.87 -5.62 -18.97
CA CYS A 32 -7.01 -4.76 -19.18
C CYS A 32 -6.94 -3.55 -18.25
N ILE A 33 -7.17 -2.36 -18.80
CA ILE A 33 -7.45 -1.14 -18.03
C ILE A 33 -8.95 -0.90 -18.14
N LEU A 34 -9.61 -0.82 -17.00
CA LEU A 34 -11.03 -0.58 -16.88
C LEU A 34 -11.23 0.78 -16.19
N GLY A 35 -11.52 1.81 -16.97
CA GLY A 35 -11.92 3.12 -16.43
C GLY A 35 -13.35 3.07 -15.91
N LEU A 36 -13.54 3.37 -14.62
CA LEU A 36 -14.85 3.51 -14.01
C LEU A 36 -15.15 5.00 -13.84
N HIS A 37 -16.19 5.47 -14.53
CA HIS A 37 -16.68 6.83 -14.38
C HIS A 37 -18.21 6.80 -14.44
N ASP A 38 -18.87 7.48 -13.50
CA ASP A 38 -20.34 7.56 -13.39
C ASP A 38 -21.09 6.23 -13.64
N LYS A 39 -20.66 5.18 -12.95
CA LYS A 39 -21.29 3.84 -12.98
C LYS A 39 -21.15 3.07 -14.30
N LYS A 40 -20.37 3.57 -15.26
CA LYS A 40 -20.11 2.88 -16.53
C LYS A 40 -18.62 2.56 -16.67
N PHE A 41 -18.34 1.43 -17.29
CA PHE A 41 -17.02 1.16 -17.85
C PHE A 41 -16.89 1.99 -19.12
N ILE A 42 -16.14 3.09 -19.02
CA ILE A 42 -16.08 4.09 -20.09
C ILE A 42 -14.91 3.81 -21.05
N ASP A 43 -13.79 3.33 -20.51
CA ASP A 43 -12.61 3.03 -21.31
C ASP A 43 -12.08 1.64 -20.95
N VAL A 44 -12.14 0.74 -21.95
CA VAL A 44 -11.62 -0.62 -21.84
C VAL A 44 -10.49 -0.74 -22.84
N TRP A 45 -9.27 -0.52 -22.36
CA TRP A 45 -8.11 -0.94 -23.11
C TRP A 45 -7.81 -2.39 -22.76
N GLU A 46 -7.70 -3.25 -23.77
CA GLU A 46 -7.34 -4.65 -23.63
C GLU A 46 -6.24 -4.97 -24.63
N ASN A 47 -5.20 -5.66 -24.16
CA ASN A 47 -4.17 -6.20 -25.04
C ASN A 47 -3.78 -7.61 -24.63
N THR A 48 -3.58 -8.47 -25.63
CA THR A 48 -3.19 -9.87 -25.44
C THR A 48 -1.71 -10.03 -25.78
N PHE A 49 -0.92 -10.48 -24.81
CA PHE A 49 0.51 -10.70 -24.96
C PHE A 49 0.82 -12.12 -25.44
N THR A 50 2.00 -12.29 -26.05
CA THR A 50 2.51 -13.59 -26.51
C THR A 50 3.22 -14.35 -25.38
N GLY A 51 2.52 -14.56 -24.25
CA GLY A 51 3.03 -15.30 -23.10
C GLY A 51 2.39 -14.90 -21.77
N GLY A 52 2.60 -15.72 -20.74
CA GLY A 52 2.10 -15.46 -19.39
C GLY A 52 2.61 -14.14 -18.80
N ILE A 53 1.78 -13.52 -17.98
CA ILE A 53 2.07 -12.25 -17.30
C ILE A 53 2.20 -12.55 -15.82
N TRP A 54 3.33 -12.16 -15.23
CA TRP A 54 3.58 -12.39 -13.81
C TRP A 54 3.08 -11.22 -12.96
N ASN A 55 3.43 -10.00 -13.35
CA ASN A 55 3.16 -8.79 -12.59
C ASN A 55 3.00 -7.60 -13.53
N VAL A 56 2.16 -6.64 -13.13
CA VAL A 56 2.03 -5.35 -13.80
C VAL A 56 2.12 -4.25 -12.73
N ASP A 57 2.86 -3.19 -13.05
CA ASP A 57 2.87 -1.96 -12.25
C ASP A 57 2.60 -0.72 -13.09
N ILE A 58 2.24 0.36 -12.42
CA ILE A 58 1.83 1.63 -13.02
C ILE A 58 3.02 2.59 -12.96
N VAL A 59 3.51 2.99 -14.12
CA VAL A 59 4.59 3.98 -14.26
C VAL A 59 4.02 5.39 -14.36
N HIS A 60 2.90 5.54 -15.06
CA HIS A 60 2.19 6.81 -15.10
C HIS A 60 0.70 6.54 -15.15
N THR A 61 -0.04 7.14 -14.22
CA THR A 61 -1.49 7.03 -14.22
C THR A 61 -2.06 7.71 -15.46
N GLY A 62 -1.54 8.87 -15.87
CA GLY A 62 -2.11 9.64 -16.98
C GLY A 62 -3.34 10.44 -16.55
N ILE A 63 -3.98 11.09 -17.52
CA ILE A 63 -5.09 12.01 -17.31
C ILE A 63 -6.33 11.45 -17.98
N PHE A 64 -7.48 11.55 -17.32
CA PHE A 64 -8.75 11.23 -17.92
C PHE A 64 -9.31 12.46 -18.64
N VAL A 65 -9.45 12.39 -19.96
CA VAL A 65 -9.98 13.50 -20.79
C VAL A 65 -10.92 12.94 -21.85
N ASN A 66 -12.09 13.56 -22.01
CA ASN A 66 -13.09 13.19 -23.03
C ASN A 66 -13.46 11.70 -23.01
N ASP A 67 -13.77 11.15 -21.83
CA ASP A 67 -14.16 9.74 -21.67
C ASP A 67 -13.05 8.73 -22.07
N LYS A 68 -11.78 9.16 -22.08
CA LYS A 68 -10.62 8.30 -22.37
C LYS A 68 -9.47 8.54 -21.41
N TRP A 69 -8.79 7.47 -21.03
CA TRP A 69 -7.52 7.54 -20.32
C TRP A 69 -6.39 7.79 -21.32
N GLU A 70 -5.76 8.96 -21.22
CA GLU A 70 -4.64 9.35 -22.08
C GLU A 70 -3.36 9.58 -21.27
N GLY A 71 -2.23 9.25 -21.87
CA GLY A 71 -0.91 9.46 -21.31
C GLY A 71 -0.46 8.39 -20.31
N TRP A 72 -1.29 7.37 -20.04
CA TRP A 72 -0.95 6.31 -19.10
C TRP A 72 0.22 5.45 -19.61
N GLU A 73 1.01 4.96 -18.66
CA GLU A 73 2.16 4.11 -18.91
C GLU A 73 2.21 2.98 -17.88
N LEU A 74 2.27 1.74 -18.36
CA LEU A 74 2.36 0.54 -17.54
C LEU A 74 3.68 -0.17 -17.78
N VAL A 75 4.17 -0.87 -16.76
CA VAL A 75 5.26 -1.83 -16.90
C VAL A 75 4.69 -3.25 -16.72
N VAL A 76 4.98 -4.12 -17.69
CA VAL A 76 4.45 -5.49 -17.76
C VAL A 76 5.60 -6.47 -17.69
N CYS A 77 5.61 -7.29 -16.63
CA CYS A 77 6.58 -8.37 -16.46
C CYS A 77 6.03 -9.66 -17.08
N ARG A 78 6.66 -10.10 -18.18
CA ARG A 78 6.24 -11.28 -18.95
C ARG A 78 7.12 -12.48 -18.64
N VAL A 79 6.56 -13.68 -18.74
CA VAL A 79 7.29 -14.96 -18.61
C VAL A 79 8.40 -15.05 -19.67
N ASN A 80 8.06 -14.69 -20.91
CA ASN A 80 8.96 -14.70 -22.05
C ASN A 80 9.20 -13.25 -22.50
N ASN A 81 10.42 -12.94 -22.93
CA ASN A 81 10.83 -11.61 -23.42
C ASN A 81 10.94 -10.52 -22.33
N GLY A 82 11.06 -10.91 -21.07
CA GLY A 82 11.35 -9.99 -19.98
C GLY A 82 10.30 -8.91 -19.74
N VAL A 83 10.75 -7.73 -19.31
CA VAL A 83 9.89 -6.57 -19.00
C VAL A 83 9.67 -5.72 -20.24
N CYS A 84 8.43 -5.29 -20.48
CA CYS A 84 8.11 -4.26 -21.46
C CYS A 84 7.31 -3.12 -20.85
N PHE A 85 7.35 -1.97 -21.50
CA PHE A 85 6.55 -0.81 -21.16
C PHE A 85 5.40 -0.70 -22.16
N VAL A 86 4.23 -0.29 -21.70
CA VAL A 86 3.06 -0.05 -22.55
C VAL A 86 2.62 1.38 -22.33
N LYS A 87 2.68 2.20 -23.37
CA LYS A 87 2.30 3.61 -23.32
C LYS A 87 1.15 3.86 -24.29
N ASN A 88 -0.03 4.26 -23.78
CA ASN A 88 -1.24 4.45 -24.60
C ASN A 88 -1.53 3.28 -25.58
N GLY A 89 -1.22 2.06 -25.17
CA GLY A 89 -1.39 0.84 -25.97
C GLY A 89 -0.19 0.43 -26.84
N ASP A 90 0.78 1.30 -27.07
CA ASP A 90 1.99 0.95 -27.80
C ASP A 90 2.96 0.17 -26.90
N ILE A 91 3.38 -1.02 -27.37
CA ILE A 91 4.35 -1.86 -26.66
C ILE A 91 5.76 -1.37 -26.98
N LEU A 92 6.46 -0.97 -25.93
CA LEU A 92 7.83 -0.49 -25.95
C LEU A 92 8.73 -1.52 -25.26
N GLU A 93 9.52 -2.23 -26.04
CA GLU A 93 10.44 -3.24 -25.53
C GLU A 93 11.57 -2.61 -24.70
N CYS A 94 11.90 -3.25 -23.58
CA CYS A 94 13.06 -2.87 -22.79
C CYS A 94 14.33 -3.39 -23.47
N GLY A 95 15.37 -2.55 -23.55
CA GLY A 95 16.65 -2.91 -24.17
C GLY A 95 17.47 -3.85 -23.28
N ARG A 96 17.07 -5.12 -23.17
CA ARG A 96 17.84 -6.18 -22.52
C ARG A 96 18.58 -6.98 -23.60
N SER A 97 19.88 -7.22 -23.40
CA SER A 97 20.64 -8.05 -24.35
C SER A 97 20.37 -9.54 -24.07
N GLY A 98 20.28 -10.37 -25.11
CA GLY A 98 20.00 -11.81 -24.93
C GLY A 98 21.02 -12.55 -24.05
N THR A 99 22.23 -12.01 -23.90
CA THR A 99 23.27 -12.52 -22.98
C THR A 99 23.01 -12.23 -21.49
N GLU A 100 22.31 -11.12 -21.18
CA GLU A 100 21.91 -10.77 -19.82
C GLU A 100 20.73 -11.62 -19.35
N ASP A 101 19.78 -11.91 -20.25
CA ASP A 101 18.66 -12.83 -19.98
C ASP A 101 19.15 -14.23 -19.57
N ASP A 102 20.17 -14.74 -20.27
CA ASP A 102 20.74 -16.06 -20.01
C ASP A 102 21.53 -16.15 -18.70
N SER A 103 22.09 -15.04 -18.22
CA SER A 103 22.93 -15.00 -17.01
C SER A 103 22.14 -14.61 -15.77
N HIS A 104 21.35 -13.53 -15.85
CA HIS A 104 20.55 -12.99 -14.76
C HIS A 104 19.20 -13.70 -14.61
N GLY A 105 18.74 -14.40 -15.66
CA GLY A 105 17.44 -15.04 -15.71
C GLY A 105 16.31 -14.08 -16.04
N SER A 106 15.14 -14.64 -16.31
CA SER A 106 13.93 -13.89 -16.61
C SER A 106 13.43 -13.11 -15.38
N PRO A 107 12.92 -11.87 -15.57
CA PRO A 107 12.26 -11.12 -14.52
C PRO A 107 10.93 -11.79 -14.15
N ILE A 108 10.58 -11.74 -12.87
CA ILE A 108 9.38 -12.37 -12.31
C ILE A 108 8.48 -11.33 -11.61
N CYS A 109 9.06 -10.31 -11.00
CA CYS A 109 8.31 -9.23 -10.36
C CYS A 109 8.89 -7.87 -10.75
N CYS A 110 8.04 -6.84 -10.73
CA CYS A 110 8.43 -5.46 -11.00
C CYS A 110 7.65 -4.51 -10.07
N VAL A 111 8.31 -3.45 -9.61
CA VAL A 111 7.69 -2.36 -8.86
C VAL A 111 8.27 -1.02 -9.32
N SER A 112 7.41 -0.05 -9.62
CA SER A 112 7.80 1.33 -9.94
C SER A 112 8.08 2.13 -8.67
N PHE A 113 9.08 3.01 -8.72
CA PHE A 113 9.55 3.81 -7.58
C PHE A 113 10.18 5.12 -8.07
N TYR A 114 10.50 6.03 -7.14
CA TYR A 114 11.06 7.35 -7.39
C TYR A 114 10.10 8.23 -8.19
N GLY A 115 8.84 8.36 -7.74
CA GLY A 115 7.82 9.05 -8.52
C GLY A 115 7.62 8.42 -9.90
N CYS A 116 7.83 7.10 -9.97
CA CYS A 116 7.75 6.26 -11.17
C CYS A 116 8.79 6.54 -12.27
N LYS A 117 9.91 7.18 -11.93
CA LYS A 117 11.03 7.33 -12.88
C LYS A 117 11.75 6.00 -13.13
N TYR A 118 11.84 5.16 -12.11
CA TYR A 118 12.57 3.89 -12.17
C TYR A 118 11.64 2.72 -11.83
N VAL A 119 12.00 1.53 -12.33
CA VAL A 119 11.33 0.28 -12.04
C VAL A 119 12.35 -0.72 -11.51
N VAL A 120 12.12 -1.24 -10.31
CA VAL A 120 12.89 -2.35 -9.74
C VAL A 120 12.28 -3.67 -10.23
N CYS A 121 13.10 -4.50 -10.86
CA CYS A 121 12.73 -5.81 -11.36
C CYS A 121 13.51 -6.90 -10.63
N GLY A 122 12.81 -7.91 -10.11
CA GLY A 122 13.43 -9.09 -9.50
C GLY A 122 13.44 -10.28 -10.46
N THR A 123 14.58 -10.95 -10.60
CA THR A 123 14.74 -12.09 -11.51
C THR A 123 14.65 -13.46 -10.84
N GLY A 124 14.46 -14.49 -11.67
CA GLY A 124 14.46 -15.89 -11.23
C GLY A 124 15.80 -16.43 -10.73
N ARG A 125 16.91 -15.70 -10.87
CA ARG A 125 18.22 -16.12 -10.33
C ARG A 125 18.74 -15.22 -9.21
N GLY A 126 17.86 -14.39 -8.66
CA GLY A 126 18.15 -13.55 -7.50
C GLY A 126 18.88 -12.26 -7.81
N TRP A 127 18.83 -11.83 -9.08
CA TRP A 127 19.27 -10.50 -9.47
C TRP A 127 18.14 -9.51 -9.27
N VAL A 128 18.51 -8.29 -8.91
CA VAL A 128 17.64 -7.14 -8.88
C VAL A 128 18.18 -6.11 -9.85
N GLU A 129 17.32 -5.70 -10.77
CA GLU A 129 17.65 -4.79 -11.85
C GLU A 129 16.82 -3.52 -11.74
N ILE A 130 17.45 -2.38 -11.92
CA ILE A 130 16.81 -1.07 -11.94
C ILE A 130 16.76 -0.63 -13.39
N VAL A 131 15.54 -0.48 -13.89
CA VAL A 131 15.24 -0.02 -15.24
C VAL A 131 14.78 1.43 -15.17
N ASP A 132 15.36 2.30 -15.99
CA ASP A 132 14.84 3.66 -16.16
C ASP A 132 13.64 3.62 -17.10
N ALA A 133 12.50 4.14 -16.64
CA ALA A 133 11.25 4.12 -17.40
C ALA A 133 11.34 4.96 -18.69
N VAL A 134 12.12 6.04 -18.69
CA VAL A 134 12.23 6.93 -19.85
C VAL A 134 13.17 6.34 -20.91
N SER A 135 14.39 5.96 -20.50
CA SER A 135 15.36 5.37 -21.43
C SER A 135 15.11 3.91 -21.76
N ARG A 136 14.30 3.20 -20.95
CA ARG A 136 13.92 1.78 -21.08
C ARG A 136 15.13 0.86 -21.16
N LYS A 137 16.15 1.18 -20.36
CA LYS A 137 17.39 0.42 -20.24
C LYS A 137 17.65 0.08 -18.78
N VAL A 138 18.28 -1.06 -18.57
CA VAL A 138 18.81 -1.43 -17.26
C VAL A 138 19.94 -0.47 -16.94
N VAL A 139 19.76 0.33 -15.88
CA VAL A 139 20.78 1.28 -15.41
C VAL A 139 21.67 0.64 -14.36
N ARG A 140 21.09 -0.26 -13.55
CA ARG A 140 21.82 -0.95 -12.48
C ARG A 140 21.36 -2.39 -12.35
N SER A 141 22.27 -3.29 -12.02
CA SER A 141 21.95 -4.69 -11.72
C SER A 141 22.84 -5.19 -10.58
N GLU A 142 22.24 -5.79 -9.56
CA GLU A 142 22.98 -6.37 -8.43
C GLU A 142 22.40 -7.73 -8.03
N LYS A 143 23.27 -8.67 -7.66
CA LYS A 143 22.86 -9.99 -7.21
C LYS A 143 22.69 -10.02 -5.70
N LEU A 144 21.45 -10.11 -5.23
CA LEU A 144 21.13 -10.05 -3.79
C LEU A 144 20.86 -11.44 -3.18
N CYS A 145 20.38 -12.38 -3.99
CA CYS A 145 20.17 -13.76 -3.57
C CYS A 145 20.55 -14.76 -4.66
N ASN A 146 20.58 -16.05 -4.31
CA ASN A 146 20.85 -17.13 -5.26
C ASN A 146 19.58 -17.85 -5.73
N GLY A 147 18.43 -17.51 -5.15
CA GLY A 147 17.12 -18.06 -5.50
C GLY A 147 16.21 -17.03 -6.17
N ASN A 148 14.98 -17.43 -6.50
CA ASN A 148 14.03 -16.59 -7.20
C ASN A 148 13.59 -15.42 -6.31
N VAL A 149 13.55 -14.22 -6.88
CA VAL A 149 12.86 -13.08 -6.26
C VAL A 149 11.36 -13.23 -6.52
N LYS A 150 10.59 -13.57 -5.48
CA LYS A 150 9.14 -13.81 -5.57
C LYS A 150 8.35 -12.51 -5.65
N GLY A 151 8.78 -11.51 -4.88
CA GLY A 151 8.11 -10.24 -4.77
C GLY A 151 9.03 -9.16 -4.24
N ILE A 152 8.76 -7.94 -4.63
CA ILE A 152 9.41 -6.74 -4.16
C ILE A 152 8.30 -5.81 -3.69
N GLN A 153 8.53 -5.10 -2.59
CA GLN A 153 7.65 -4.01 -2.18
C GLN A 153 8.46 -2.81 -1.74
N ILE A 154 7.95 -1.64 -2.06
CA ILE A 154 8.56 -0.36 -1.76
C ILE A 154 7.54 0.49 -1.03
N VAL A 155 8.01 1.23 -0.04
CA VAL A 155 7.30 2.35 0.58
C VAL A 155 8.20 3.57 0.45
N GLU A 156 7.64 4.66 -0.06
CA GLU A 156 8.37 5.90 -0.36
C GLU A 156 7.81 7.06 0.46
N GLU A 157 8.72 7.84 1.04
CA GLU A 157 8.46 9.18 1.56
C GLU A 157 8.48 10.15 0.38
N MET A 158 7.31 10.63 -0.06
CA MET A 158 7.29 11.66 -1.11
C MET A 158 7.52 13.04 -0.50
N THR A 159 8.68 13.63 -0.78
CA THR A 159 8.97 15.05 -0.57
C THR A 159 9.03 15.78 -1.91
N PHE A 160 7.88 16.13 -2.49
CA PHE A 160 7.84 17.10 -3.60
C PHE A 160 6.62 18.03 -3.48
N ASP A 161 6.91 19.23 -2.96
CA ASP A 161 6.12 20.47 -3.11
C ASP A 161 6.55 21.09 -4.47
N SER A 162 5.73 21.68 -5.34
CA SER A 162 4.49 22.45 -5.23
C SER A 162 3.77 22.40 -6.59
N ASP A 163 2.45 22.55 -6.59
CA ASP A 163 1.57 22.91 -7.72
C ASP A 163 1.06 21.85 -8.73
N THR A 164 1.56 20.61 -8.86
CA THR A 164 0.89 19.65 -9.79
C THR A 164 1.08 18.14 -9.53
N ALA A 165 1.49 17.74 -8.33
CA ALA A 165 1.74 16.33 -7.96
C ALA A 165 0.88 15.83 -6.78
N ASP A 166 -0.13 16.60 -6.35
CA ASP A 166 -0.65 16.54 -4.97
C ASP A 166 -2.01 15.85 -4.78
N LYS A 167 -2.37 14.88 -5.65
CA LYS A 167 -3.69 14.23 -5.57
C LYS A 167 -3.72 12.75 -5.20
N TYR A 168 -2.60 12.02 -5.31
CA TYR A 168 -2.52 10.62 -4.81
C TYR A 168 -1.23 10.26 -4.04
N ALA A 169 -0.28 11.21 -3.90
CA ALA A 169 0.96 11.02 -3.15
C ALA A 169 0.70 10.89 -1.63
N HIS A 170 1.45 9.98 -1.00
CA HIS A 170 1.29 9.60 0.40
C HIS A 170 2.08 10.55 1.31
N ASN A 171 1.38 11.25 2.22
CA ASN A 171 1.98 12.03 3.29
C ASN A 171 2.07 11.17 4.57
N ASN A 172 3.19 11.33 5.30
CA ASN A 172 3.55 10.71 6.59
C ASN A 172 4.20 9.31 6.57
N VAL A 173 4.93 8.96 5.51
CA VAL A 173 5.93 7.87 5.60
C VAL A 173 7.23 8.50 6.12
N PRO A 174 7.69 8.23 7.36
CA PRO A 174 8.92 8.82 7.89
C PRO A 174 10.22 8.31 7.23
N VAL A 175 10.17 7.19 6.50
CA VAL A 175 11.37 6.54 5.93
C VAL A 175 11.02 5.80 4.65
N SER A 176 11.82 5.97 3.59
CA SER A 176 11.67 5.19 2.36
C SER A 176 12.37 3.84 2.48
N ARG A 177 11.64 2.74 2.31
CA ARG A 177 12.16 1.37 2.47
C ARG A 177 11.78 0.47 1.32
N LEU A 178 12.68 -0.46 1.00
CA LEU A 178 12.49 -1.53 0.03
C LEU A 178 12.58 -2.86 0.75
N ILE A 179 11.66 -3.78 0.49
CA ILE A 179 11.74 -5.16 0.96
C ILE A 179 11.66 -6.15 -0.20
N ILE A 180 12.47 -7.20 -0.10
CA ILE A 180 12.60 -8.23 -1.11
C ILE A 180 12.28 -9.58 -0.49
N ASN A 181 11.29 -10.26 -1.09
CA ASN A 181 10.96 -11.64 -0.78
C ASN A 181 11.67 -12.59 -1.77
N ALA A 182 12.59 -13.39 -1.24
CA ALA A 182 13.32 -14.38 -2.01
C ALA A 182 12.93 -15.81 -1.63
N SER A 183 13.19 -16.77 -2.52
CA SER A 183 12.88 -18.19 -2.29
C SER A 183 13.74 -18.86 -1.20
N ASP A 184 14.72 -18.16 -0.65
CA ASP A 184 15.61 -18.67 0.40
C ASP A 184 15.07 -18.47 1.83
N ARG A 185 13.76 -18.15 1.97
CA ARG A 185 13.01 -18.00 3.23
C ARG A 185 13.37 -16.76 4.05
N ILE A 186 14.17 -15.87 3.50
CA ILE A 186 14.63 -14.65 4.17
C ILE A 186 14.05 -13.44 3.46
N LEU A 187 13.28 -12.62 4.18
CA LEU A 187 12.90 -11.29 3.73
C LEU A 187 14.06 -10.33 4.02
N ARG A 188 14.42 -9.50 3.05
CA ARG A 188 15.52 -8.54 3.17
C ARG A 188 14.99 -7.13 3.00
N GLN A 189 15.16 -6.31 4.02
CA GLN A 189 14.83 -4.90 4.01
C GLN A 189 16.08 -4.06 3.74
N TYR A 190 15.90 -3.03 2.93
CA TYR A 190 16.89 -2.06 2.53
C TYR A 190 16.34 -0.67 2.81
N ASP A 191 17.18 0.20 3.36
CA ASP A 191 16.88 1.62 3.44
C ASP A 191 17.23 2.26 2.09
N ILE A 192 16.27 2.99 1.52
CA ILE A 192 16.41 3.67 0.23
C ILE A 192 16.23 5.19 0.38
N SER A 193 16.14 5.69 1.60
CA SER A 193 15.93 7.12 1.89
C SER A 193 17.05 7.99 1.31
N ASP A 194 18.30 7.51 1.39
CA ASP A 194 19.46 8.24 0.85
C ASP A 194 19.54 8.23 -0.67
N TRP A 195 18.86 7.30 -1.35
CA TRP A 195 18.92 7.17 -2.81
C TRP A 195 18.36 8.41 -3.52
N TYR A 196 17.49 9.16 -2.85
CA TYR A 196 16.93 10.43 -3.36
C TYR A 196 17.95 11.55 -3.49
N ASN A 197 18.98 11.54 -2.64
CA ASN A 197 19.99 12.59 -2.58
C ASN A 197 21.30 12.21 -3.30
N MET A 198 21.38 11.00 -3.85
CA MET A 198 22.60 10.44 -4.45
C MET A 198 22.41 10.09 -5.93
N PRO A 199 23.47 10.19 -6.75
CA PRO A 199 23.42 9.70 -8.12
C PRO A 199 23.24 8.17 -8.16
N ILE A 200 22.63 7.68 -9.24
CA ILE A 200 22.27 6.27 -9.39
C ILE A 200 23.46 5.31 -9.37
N GLU A 201 24.69 5.78 -9.54
CA GLU A 201 25.94 5.00 -9.48
C GLU A 201 26.36 4.68 -8.03
N ASP A 202 25.92 5.49 -7.07
CA ASP A 202 26.28 5.37 -5.67
C ASP A 202 25.24 4.61 -4.83
N TRP A 203 24.08 4.27 -5.41
CA TRP A 203 23.07 3.46 -4.73
C TRP A 203 23.61 2.09 -4.31
N LYS A 204 23.55 1.77 -3.03
CA LYS A 204 24.01 0.48 -2.51
C LYS A 204 22.85 -0.26 -1.87
N PHE A 205 22.76 -1.55 -2.16
CA PHE A 205 21.83 -2.45 -1.50
C PHE A 205 22.42 -2.93 -0.16
N GLU A 206 22.47 -2.02 0.82
CA GLU A 206 22.89 -2.35 2.18
C GLU A 206 21.70 -2.88 2.98
N ILE A 207 21.83 -4.09 3.51
CA ILE A 207 20.73 -4.75 4.21
C ILE A 207 20.57 -4.09 5.58
N GLU A 208 19.42 -3.45 5.80
CA GLU A 208 19.02 -2.87 7.08
C GLU A 208 18.57 -3.98 8.03
N GLN A 209 17.61 -4.81 7.60
CA GLN A 209 17.04 -5.88 8.41
C GLN A 209 16.80 -7.17 7.61
N LYS A 210 16.80 -8.30 8.33
CA LYS A 210 16.47 -9.62 7.79
C LYS A 210 15.39 -10.28 8.64
N TYR A 211 14.31 -10.71 8.01
CA TYR A 211 13.23 -11.43 8.67
C TYR A 211 13.22 -12.89 8.22
N GLN A 212 13.25 -13.81 9.19
CA GLN A 212 13.20 -15.24 8.95
C GLN A 212 12.61 -15.96 10.16
N ASP A 213 11.87 -17.03 9.92
CA ASP A 213 11.51 -17.97 10.97
C ASP A 213 12.63 -19.01 11.12
N VAL A 214 13.47 -18.83 12.14
CA VAL A 214 14.62 -19.72 12.42
C VAL A 214 14.18 -21.10 12.89
N VAL A 215 13.00 -21.20 13.51
CA VAL A 215 12.48 -22.44 14.12
C VAL A 215 11.84 -23.31 13.06
N ASN A 216 10.79 -22.80 12.40
CA ASN A 216 10.01 -23.59 11.44
C ASN A 216 10.57 -23.51 10.01
N ARG A 217 11.44 -22.53 9.72
CA ARG A 217 12.06 -22.34 8.40
C ARG A 217 11.04 -22.25 7.26
N ILE A 218 9.98 -21.51 7.54
CA ILE A 218 8.83 -21.26 6.65
C ILE A 218 9.24 -20.31 5.52
N GLN A 219 8.62 -20.46 4.34
CA GLN A 219 8.77 -19.51 3.23
C GLN A 219 7.71 -18.42 3.34
N TRP A 220 7.88 -17.31 2.63
CA TRP A 220 6.88 -16.24 2.59
C TRP A 220 6.24 -16.20 1.21
N ASN A 221 4.91 -16.09 1.16
CA ASN A 221 4.18 -15.93 -0.10
C ASN A 221 4.24 -14.47 -0.55
N THR A 222 3.69 -13.57 0.26
CA THR A 222 3.58 -12.14 -0.02
C THR A 222 4.00 -11.33 1.20
N VAL A 223 4.49 -10.13 0.95
CA VAL A 223 4.96 -9.18 1.98
C VAL A 223 4.37 -7.82 1.66
N LYS A 224 3.87 -7.12 2.67
CA LYS A 224 3.40 -5.74 2.56
C LYS A 224 3.93 -4.89 3.70
N PHE A 225 4.28 -3.65 3.40
CA PHE A 225 4.52 -2.65 4.43
C PHE A 225 3.21 -2.05 4.93
N SER A 226 3.23 -1.56 6.17
CA SER A 226 2.20 -0.64 6.67
C SER A 226 2.22 0.66 5.87
N PRO A 227 1.12 1.41 5.83
CA PRO A 227 1.10 2.72 5.17
C PRO A 227 2.09 3.74 5.75
N SER A 228 2.56 3.57 6.99
CA SER A 228 3.65 4.37 7.57
C SER A 228 5.04 3.80 7.30
N GLY A 229 5.16 2.55 6.83
CA GLY A 229 6.46 1.89 6.65
C GLY A 229 7.18 1.53 7.96
N GLU A 230 6.50 1.63 9.12
CA GLU A 230 7.02 1.26 10.45
C GLU A 230 6.83 -0.23 10.77
N TYR A 231 5.86 -0.85 10.11
CA TYR A 231 5.58 -2.28 10.26
C TYR A 231 5.61 -2.95 8.89
N VAL A 232 5.91 -4.24 8.90
CA VAL A 232 5.81 -5.12 7.74
C VAL A 232 5.01 -6.35 8.12
N CYS A 233 4.05 -6.72 7.28
CA CYS A 233 3.36 -7.99 7.39
C CYS A 233 3.79 -8.95 6.28
N ALA A 234 3.86 -10.25 6.59
CA ALA A 234 4.06 -11.28 5.57
C ALA A 234 3.18 -12.50 5.82
N SER A 235 2.67 -13.06 4.73
CA SER A 235 1.92 -14.31 4.72
C SER A 235 2.86 -15.51 4.64
N THR A 236 2.58 -16.51 5.46
CA THR A 236 3.37 -17.75 5.48
C THR A 236 3.03 -18.63 4.28
N GLN A 237 4.08 -19.23 3.73
CA GLN A 237 4.02 -20.30 2.75
C GLN A 237 4.57 -21.56 3.40
N GLY A 238 3.68 -22.49 3.73
CA GLY A 238 4.10 -23.77 4.23
C GLY A 238 3.01 -24.81 4.12
N GLY A 239 3.45 -26.05 3.83
CA GLY A 239 2.55 -27.20 3.81
C GLY A 239 1.95 -27.48 5.20
N SER A 240 1.21 -28.57 5.29
CA SER A 240 0.31 -28.98 6.39
C SER A 240 0.81 -28.91 7.85
N GLY A 241 2.05 -28.51 8.13
CA GLY A 241 2.59 -28.27 9.48
C GLY A 241 3.10 -26.84 9.74
N ALA A 242 2.92 -25.90 8.80
CA ALA A 242 3.23 -24.48 9.00
C ALA A 242 2.03 -23.73 9.58
N ALA A 243 2.28 -22.77 10.45
CA ALA A 243 1.28 -21.87 10.97
C ALA A 243 0.67 -21.04 9.82
N HIS A 244 -0.65 -21.10 9.66
CA HIS A 244 -1.42 -20.43 8.63
C HIS A 244 -1.70 -18.95 8.99
N ASP A 245 -0.67 -18.26 9.47
CA ASP A 245 -0.83 -16.97 10.14
C ASP A 245 -0.08 -15.86 9.37
N VAL A 246 -0.47 -14.61 9.63
CA VAL A 246 0.25 -13.44 9.12
C VAL A 246 1.17 -12.91 10.21
N TYR A 247 2.46 -12.79 9.90
CA TYR A 247 3.46 -12.31 10.84
C TYR A 247 3.65 -10.81 10.65
N ILE A 248 3.74 -10.05 11.75
CA ILE A 248 3.97 -8.61 11.74
C ILE A 248 5.26 -8.30 12.50
N TRP A 249 6.19 -7.64 11.81
CA TRP A 249 7.42 -7.14 12.41
C TRP A 249 7.47 -5.63 12.42
N GLU A 250 8.22 -5.10 13.38
CA GLU A 250 8.64 -3.71 13.40
C GLU A 250 9.86 -3.52 12.50
N THR A 251 9.84 -2.50 11.65
CA THR A 251 10.90 -2.29 10.64
C THR A 251 12.19 -1.73 11.21
N SER A 252 12.12 -1.00 12.32
CA SER A 252 13.28 -0.32 12.94
C SER A 252 14.21 -1.31 13.64
N MET A 253 13.66 -2.14 14.53
CA MET A 253 14.43 -3.13 15.29
C MET A 253 14.47 -4.52 14.66
N GLY A 254 13.58 -4.80 13.70
CA GLY A 254 13.44 -6.14 13.12
C GLY A 254 12.70 -7.14 14.01
N SER A 255 12.07 -6.67 15.10
CA SER A 255 11.42 -7.51 16.11
C SER A 255 10.05 -7.99 15.65
N LEU A 256 9.72 -9.26 15.95
CA LEU A 256 8.37 -9.79 15.75
C LEU A 256 7.43 -9.19 16.80
N VAL A 257 6.42 -8.46 16.36
CA VAL A 257 5.48 -7.74 17.23
C VAL A 257 4.27 -8.62 17.53
N GLN A 258 3.68 -9.17 16.46
CA GLN A 258 2.43 -9.93 16.57
C GLN A 258 2.32 -10.97 15.47
N ILE A 259 1.63 -12.06 15.78
CA ILE A 259 1.16 -13.07 14.82
C ILE A 259 -0.37 -12.95 14.77
N LEU A 260 -0.91 -12.75 13.57
CA LEU A 260 -2.35 -12.71 13.33
C LEU A 260 -2.84 -14.12 13.05
N GLU A 261 -3.42 -14.71 14.08
CA GLU A 261 -4.01 -16.04 14.04
C GLU A 261 -5.47 -16.01 13.56
N GLY A 262 -5.99 -17.17 13.19
CA GLY A 262 -7.42 -17.40 12.92
C GLY A 262 -7.75 -17.85 11.51
N SER A 263 -6.75 -17.99 10.64
CA SER A 263 -6.93 -18.64 9.35
C SER A 263 -6.70 -20.15 9.48
N HIS A 264 -7.50 -20.94 8.76
CA HIS A 264 -7.43 -22.41 8.80
C HIS A 264 -6.70 -23.00 7.59
N GLU A 265 -6.12 -22.16 6.73
CA GLU A 265 -5.57 -22.54 5.44
C GLU A 265 -4.42 -21.61 5.02
N GLU A 266 -3.62 -22.01 4.03
CA GLU A 266 -2.51 -21.18 3.55
C GLU A 266 -3.00 -19.86 2.94
N LEU A 267 -2.34 -18.75 3.32
CA LEU A 267 -2.66 -17.41 2.82
C LEU A 267 -1.76 -17.07 1.63
N ILE A 268 -2.36 -16.75 0.48
CA ILE A 268 -1.63 -16.46 -0.78
C ILE A 268 -1.16 -15.02 -0.81
N ASP A 269 -2.12 -14.09 -0.80
CA ASP A 269 -1.85 -12.66 -0.88
C ASP A 269 -2.31 -12.00 0.40
N VAL A 270 -1.53 -11.02 0.86
CA VAL A 270 -1.85 -10.18 1.99
C VAL A 270 -1.84 -8.74 1.50
N ASP A 271 -2.83 -7.97 1.88
CA ASP A 271 -2.86 -6.54 1.64
C ASP A 271 -3.07 -5.80 2.96
N TRP A 272 -2.27 -4.76 3.17
CA TRP A 272 -2.47 -3.88 4.30
C TRP A 272 -3.41 -2.78 3.84
N GLY A 273 -4.66 -2.84 4.31
CA GLY A 273 -5.66 -1.83 4.03
C GLY A 273 -5.15 -0.45 4.38
N THR A 274 -4.90 0.35 3.36
CA THR A 274 -4.57 1.76 3.52
C THR A 274 -5.81 2.59 3.21
N ARG A 275 -6.01 3.66 3.99
CA ARG A 275 -6.82 4.83 3.59
C ARG A 275 -8.28 4.51 3.21
N SER A 276 -9.17 4.48 4.22
CA SER A 276 -10.60 4.65 3.99
C SER A 276 -10.92 6.14 3.82
N VAL A 277 -11.65 6.47 2.76
CA VAL A 277 -12.22 7.82 2.48
C VAL A 277 -13.15 8.28 3.61
N ASN A 278 -13.74 7.32 4.33
CA ASN A 278 -14.69 7.59 5.41
C ASN A 278 -14.09 7.35 6.80
N GLY A 279 -12.75 7.28 6.91
CA GLY A 279 -12.07 6.84 8.12
C GLY A 279 -12.36 5.38 8.47
N ASN A 280 -11.60 4.83 9.41
CA ASN A 280 -11.97 3.65 10.21
C ASN A 280 -11.82 2.22 9.69
N VAL A 281 -10.99 1.93 8.67
CA VAL A 281 -10.52 0.54 8.55
C VAL A 281 -9.02 0.45 8.34
N CYS A 282 -8.29 0.46 9.46
CA CYS A 282 -6.97 -0.17 9.49
C CYS A 282 -7.22 -1.67 9.61
N CYS A 283 -7.17 -2.36 8.46
CA CYS A 283 -7.27 -3.81 8.41
C CYS A 283 -6.14 -4.41 7.60
N ILE A 284 -5.82 -5.66 7.91
CA ILE A 284 -5.04 -6.53 7.06
C ILE A 284 -6.03 -7.51 6.46
N ALA A 285 -6.02 -7.64 5.15
CA ALA A 285 -6.82 -8.62 4.42
C ALA A 285 -5.89 -9.67 3.82
N ALA A 286 -6.28 -10.94 3.88
CA ALA A 286 -5.54 -12.01 3.21
C ALA A 286 -6.48 -13.01 2.54
N ASN A 287 -6.04 -13.56 1.42
CA ASN A 287 -6.81 -14.56 0.66
C ASN A 287 -6.35 -15.98 0.98
N GLY A 288 -7.29 -16.85 1.35
CA GLY A 288 -7.06 -18.27 1.61
C GLY A 288 -6.99 -19.11 0.33
N MET A 289 -6.02 -20.02 0.25
CA MET A 289 -5.70 -20.79 -0.94
C MET A 289 -6.76 -21.84 -1.32
N ASP A 290 -7.31 -22.56 -0.34
CA ASP A 290 -8.14 -23.73 -0.59
C ASP A 290 -9.62 -23.34 -0.74
N SER A 291 -10.10 -22.45 0.11
CA SER A 291 -11.48 -22.01 0.17
C SER A 291 -11.76 -20.76 -0.66
N GLY A 292 -10.73 -19.95 -0.95
CA GLY A 292 -10.88 -18.62 -1.57
C GLY A 292 -11.48 -17.57 -0.63
N THR A 293 -11.64 -17.88 0.66
CA THR A 293 -12.17 -16.94 1.66
C THR A 293 -11.19 -15.80 1.89
N VAL A 294 -11.71 -14.58 2.02
CA VAL A 294 -10.93 -13.41 2.39
C VAL A 294 -11.03 -13.21 3.90
N TYR A 295 -9.93 -13.42 4.61
CA TYR A 295 -9.80 -13.15 6.03
C TYR A 295 -9.44 -11.69 6.24
N MET A 296 -10.04 -11.06 7.25
CA MET A 296 -9.77 -9.67 7.59
C MET A 296 -9.52 -9.54 9.09
N TRP A 297 -8.38 -8.96 9.44
CA TRP A 297 -8.03 -8.57 10.80
C TRP A 297 -8.10 -7.06 10.87
N GLY A 298 -8.84 -6.52 11.83
CA GLY A 298 -8.96 -5.08 12.02
C GLY A 298 -9.08 -4.75 13.50
N VAL A 299 -8.80 -3.48 13.82
CA VAL A 299 -8.96 -2.98 15.19
C VAL A 299 -10.45 -2.94 15.51
N ARG A 300 -10.87 -3.68 16.53
CA ARG A 300 -12.24 -3.62 17.07
C ARG A 300 -12.25 -2.63 18.24
N PRO A 301 -12.73 -1.39 18.06
CA PRO A 301 -12.83 -0.47 19.18
C PRO A 301 -13.79 -1.04 20.23
N SER A 302 -13.41 -0.99 21.50
CA SER A 302 -14.33 -1.27 22.59
C SER A 302 -15.38 -0.16 22.66
N GLN A 303 -16.61 -0.53 22.99
CA GLN A 303 -17.66 0.46 23.26
C GLN A 303 -17.38 1.07 24.64
N LYS A 304 -17.16 2.39 24.68
CA LYS A 304 -16.96 3.12 25.94
C LYS A 304 -18.32 3.50 26.53
N TRP A 305 -18.51 3.27 27.84
CA TRP A 305 -19.75 3.67 28.51
C TRP A 305 -19.86 5.18 28.72
N SER A 306 -18.74 5.89 28.71
CA SER A 306 -18.69 7.35 28.70
C SER A 306 -19.37 7.99 27.48
N ALA A 307 -19.63 7.23 26.41
CA ALA A 307 -20.40 7.71 25.28
C ALA A 307 -21.93 7.73 25.51
N LEU A 308 -22.43 7.13 26.61
CA LEU A 308 -23.86 7.07 26.92
C LEU A 308 -24.41 8.37 27.51
N ALA A 309 -23.60 9.08 28.28
CA ALA A 309 -23.93 10.37 28.87
C ALA A 309 -22.65 11.21 28.99
N PRO A 310 -22.70 12.53 28.76
CA PRO A 310 -21.52 13.39 28.80
C PRO A 310 -20.85 13.41 30.19
N ASP A 311 -21.63 13.19 31.25
CA ASP A 311 -21.16 13.22 32.64
C ASP A 311 -20.58 11.86 33.10
N PHE A 312 -20.52 10.86 32.23
CA PHE A 312 -19.99 9.53 32.59
C PHE A 312 -18.49 9.47 32.34
N GLU A 313 -17.74 9.22 33.40
CA GLU A 313 -16.32 8.89 33.33
C GLU A 313 -16.12 7.40 33.61
N GLU A 314 -15.42 6.71 32.73
CA GLU A 314 -15.11 5.30 32.89
C GLU A 314 -13.89 5.15 33.80
N ILE A 315 -14.10 4.61 35.00
CA ILE A 315 -13.04 4.37 35.98
C ILE A 315 -12.54 2.93 35.90
N GLU A 316 -11.23 2.73 35.68
CA GLU A 316 -10.62 1.40 35.72
C GLU A 316 -10.36 0.91 37.14
N GLN A 317 -10.14 1.84 38.06
CA GLN A 317 -9.86 1.59 39.48
C GLN A 317 -10.73 2.49 40.34
N ASN A 318 -11.04 2.04 41.56
CA ASN A 318 -11.81 2.83 42.50
C ASN A 318 -11.04 4.11 42.86
N ILE A 319 -11.70 5.26 42.70
CA ILE A 319 -11.18 6.57 43.10
C ILE A 319 -11.85 6.94 44.42
N GLU A 320 -11.07 7.42 45.39
CA GLU A 320 -11.62 7.97 46.62
C GLU A 320 -12.13 9.38 46.32
N TYR A 321 -13.45 9.54 46.43
CA TYR A 321 -14.10 10.82 46.21
C TYR A 321 -13.78 11.77 47.36
N VAL A 322 -13.16 12.92 47.05
CA VAL A 322 -12.99 14.01 48.01
C VAL A 322 -14.15 14.97 47.79
N GLU A 323 -15.15 14.81 48.64
CA GLU A 323 -16.32 15.67 48.71
C GLU A 323 -15.90 17.13 48.92
N HIS A 324 -16.46 18.05 48.12
CA HIS A 324 -16.30 19.48 48.34
C HIS A 324 -17.20 19.90 49.50
N GLU A 325 -16.70 20.75 50.42
CA GLU A 325 -17.44 21.12 51.65
C GLU A 325 -18.82 21.76 51.36
N ASP A 326 -18.95 22.35 50.18
CA ASP A 326 -20.06 23.11 49.65
C ASP A 326 -21.08 22.29 48.82
N GLU A 327 -20.87 20.97 48.63
CA GLU A 327 -21.73 20.09 47.81
C GLU A 327 -23.14 19.89 48.40
N PHE A 328 -23.25 19.85 49.73
CA PHE A 328 -24.53 19.61 50.43
C PHE A 328 -25.15 20.90 51.01
N ASP A 329 -24.54 22.06 50.73
CA ASP A 329 -25.07 23.35 51.15
C ASP A 329 -26.25 23.76 50.25
N ILE A 330 -27.39 24.08 50.88
CA ILE A 330 -28.57 24.57 50.15
C ILE A 330 -28.35 26.06 49.86
N ASN A 331 -27.67 26.38 48.76
CA ASN A 331 -27.55 27.76 48.29
C ASN A 331 -28.87 28.19 47.62
N VAL A 332 -29.67 29.01 48.32
CA VAL A 332 -30.95 29.56 47.82
C VAL A 332 -30.75 30.77 46.89
N VAL A 333 -29.52 31.04 46.47
CA VAL A 333 -29.20 32.18 45.60
C VAL A 333 -28.83 31.64 44.23
N GLU A 334 -29.56 32.12 43.21
CA GLU A 334 -29.35 31.90 41.78
C GLU A 334 -27.97 32.40 41.33
N GLU A 335 -26.88 31.79 41.77
CA GLU A 335 -25.51 32.16 41.34
C GLU A 335 -25.14 31.49 40.01
N HIS A 336 -25.99 31.46 38.98
CA HIS A 336 -25.64 30.78 37.72
C HIS A 336 -26.07 31.52 36.45
N VAL A 337 -25.94 32.85 36.39
CA VAL A 337 -26.12 33.57 35.11
C VAL A 337 -25.08 34.67 34.81
N GLU A 338 -24.36 35.25 35.78
CA GLU A 338 -23.70 36.55 35.51
C GLU A 338 -22.29 36.52 34.88
N ASN A 339 -21.71 35.39 34.49
CA ASN A 339 -20.36 35.36 33.87
C ASN A 339 -20.24 34.61 32.53
N VAL A 340 -21.33 34.13 31.94
CA VAL A 340 -21.25 33.32 30.69
C VAL A 340 -21.31 34.17 29.41
N GLU A 341 -21.83 35.41 29.47
CA GLU A 341 -22.09 36.20 28.26
C GLU A 341 -20.82 36.63 27.47
N ASN A 342 -19.62 36.56 28.05
CA ASN A 342 -18.38 36.99 27.38
C ASN A 342 -17.47 35.84 26.89
N ASP A 343 -17.72 34.59 27.29
CA ASP A 343 -16.87 33.45 26.93
C ASP A 343 -17.41 32.65 25.74
N ASP A 344 -18.64 32.92 25.27
CA ASP A 344 -19.28 32.18 24.17
C ASP A 344 -18.95 32.72 22.77
N ASP A 345 -18.21 33.83 22.65
CA ASP A 345 -17.80 34.45 21.38
C ASP A 345 -16.56 33.73 20.78
N PHE A 346 -16.68 32.42 20.55
CA PHE A 346 -15.66 31.66 19.82
C PHE A 346 -15.82 31.83 18.30
N ASN A 347 -14.71 31.99 17.59
CA ASN A 347 -14.71 31.96 16.13
C ASN A 347 -14.91 30.51 15.65
N VAL A 348 -16.15 30.14 15.33
CA VAL A 348 -16.53 28.79 14.87
C VAL A 348 -16.49 28.72 13.34
N ASP A 349 -15.66 27.83 12.80
CA ASP A 349 -15.69 27.46 11.40
C ASP A 349 -16.50 26.16 11.21
N VAL A 350 -17.51 26.20 10.34
CA VAL A 350 -18.38 25.06 9.99
C VAL A 350 -18.16 24.56 8.55
N VAL A 351 -17.29 25.21 7.79
CA VAL A 351 -17.01 24.89 6.38
C VAL A 351 -15.59 24.35 6.19
N GLY A 352 -14.65 24.75 7.05
CA GLY A 352 -13.29 24.24 7.08
C GLY A 352 -13.27 22.71 7.06
N LEU A 353 -12.58 22.15 6.07
CA LEU A 353 -12.33 20.72 6.00
C LEU A 353 -10.98 20.45 6.65
N ASP A 354 -10.93 19.47 7.54
CA ASP A 354 -9.66 18.95 8.02
C ASP A 354 -8.92 18.33 6.84
N ASP A 355 -7.67 18.73 6.66
CA ASP A 355 -6.84 18.17 5.59
C ASP A 355 -6.35 16.76 5.93
N ARG A 356 -6.26 16.42 7.22
CA ARG A 356 -5.65 15.18 7.72
C ARG A 356 -6.49 14.50 8.80
N ASP A 357 -6.42 13.18 8.84
CA ASP A 357 -6.98 12.37 9.93
C ASP A 357 -6.12 12.39 11.20
N ALA A 358 -6.61 11.80 12.28
CA ALA A 358 -5.88 11.69 13.56
C ALA A 358 -4.55 10.90 13.48
N ARG A 359 -4.29 10.19 12.38
CA ARG A 359 -3.04 9.46 12.13
C ARG A 359 -2.06 10.29 11.27
N GLY A 360 -2.46 11.49 10.86
CA GLY A 360 -1.67 12.38 10.01
C GLY A 360 -1.80 12.11 8.50
N PHE A 361 -2.72 11.24 8.08
CA PHE A 361 -2.96 10.95 6.66
C PHE A 361 -3.91 11.98 6.05
N LYS A 362 -3.57 12.51 4.87
CA LYS A 362 -4.43 13.43 4.13
C LYS A 362 -5.72 12.74 3.68
N PHE A 363 -6.88 13.40 3.78
CA PHE A 363 -8.10 12.86 3.18
C PHE A 363 -7.98 12.81 1.64
N ILE A 364 -8.29 11.67 1.02
CA ILE A 364 -8.45 11.60 -0.44
C ILE A 364 -9.93 11.70 -0.75
N LYS A 365 -10.27 12.45 -1.79
CA LYS A 365 -11.56 12.30 -2.46
C LYS A 365 -11.67 10.87 -3.02
N GLY A 366 -12.51 10.06 -2.40
CA GLY A 366 -12.86 8.75 -2.92
C GLY A 366 -13.79 8.82 -4.12
N CYS A 367 -13.82 7.75 -4.90
CA CYS A 367 -14.95 7.50 -5.80
C CYS A 367 -16.03 6.74 -5.04
N ILE A 368 -17.26 7.24 -5.10
CA ILE A 368 -18.42 6.54 -4.55
C ILE A 368 -19.00 5.69 -5.66
N ILE A 369 -18.93 4.37 -5.49
CA ILE A 369 -19.62 3.41 -6.35
C ILE A 369 -21.01 3.20 -5.74
N ASP A 370 -22.00 3.95 -6.23
CA ASP A 370 -23.39 3.86 -5.79
C ASP A 370 -23.99 2.50 -6.22
N THR A 371 -24.54 1.76 -5.27
CA THR A 371 -24.92 0.34 -5.40
C THR A 371 -26.35 0.12 -5.95
N VAL A 372 -27.05 1.18 -6.35
CA VAL A 372 -28.36 1.02 -7.01
C VAL A 372 -28.16 0.54 -8.45
N LEU A 373 -28.18 -0.79 -8.60
CA LEU A 373 -28.29 -1.53 -9.86
C LEU A 373 -29.70 -1.45 -10.45
#